data_AF-A0AAU6GET9-F1
#
_entry.id   AF-A0AAU6GET9-F1
#
_cell.length_a   1.000
_cell.length_b   1.000
_cell.length_c   1.000
_cell.angle_alpha   90.00
_cell.angle_beta   90.00
_cell.angle_gamma   90.00
#
_symmetry.space_group_name_H-M   'P 1'
#
loop_
_entity.id
_entity.type
_entity.pdbx_description
1 polymer ?
#
loop_
_entity_poly.entity_id
_entity_poly.type
_entity_poly.pdbx_seq_one_letter_code
_entity_poly.pdbx_strand_id
1 'polypeptide(L)' 'MKRSYRFTATVTDLNTGKREQVSDTAHFDNLVSKADAWTAISNELSLQKRPGAQITITD' A
#
# COMPACT_ATOMS: atom_id res chain seq x y z
N MET A 1 -15.32 3.02 -10.23
CA MET A 1 -14.03 2.71 -9.53
C MET A 1 -12.96 3.65 -10.06
N LYS A 2 -11.93 3.95 -9.27
CA LYS A 2 -10.87 4.89 -9.66
C LYS A 2 -9.66 4.10 -10.15
N ARG A 3 -8.87 4.68 -11.05
CA ARG A 3 -7.58 4.12 -11.51
C ARG A 3 -6.44 4.41 -10.54
N SER A 4 -6.69 5.19 -9.49
CA SER A 4 -5.67 5.54 -8.52
C SER A 4 -6.29 5.62 -7.14
N TYR A 5 -5.51 5.22 -6.15
CA TYR A 5 -5.93 5.17 -4.75
C TYR A 5 -4.83 5.75 -3.89
N ARG A 6 -5.15 6.82 -3.15
CA ARG A 6 -4.31 7.25 -2.05
C ARG A 6 -4.42 6.25 -0.92
N PHE A 7 -3.30 5.91 -0.32
CA PHE A 7 -3.26 5.03 0.83
C PHE A 7 -2.28 5.52 1.88
N THR A 8 -2.57 5.16 3.12
CA THR A 8 -1.66 5.29 4.25
C THR A 8 -1.41 3.90 4.81
N ALA A 9 -0.15 3.53 5.02
CA ALA A 9 0.25 2.24 5.53
C ALA A 9 1.29 2.39 6.64
N THR A 10 1.23 1.54 7.65
CA THR A 10 2.29 1.42 8.64
C THR A 10 3.24 0.33 8.15
N VAL A 11 4.39 0.70 7.60
CA VAL A 11 5.38 -0.24 7.08
C VAL A 11 6.41 -0.57 8.15
N THR A 12 6.83 -1.82 8.19
CA THR A 12 8.00 -2.23 8.99
C THR A 12 9.15 -2.50 8.02
N ASP A 13 10.21 -1.68 8.07
CA ASP A 13 11.42 -1.94 7.30
C ASP A 13 12.16 -3.15 7.90
N LEU A 14 12.23 -4.25 7.14
CA LEU A 14 12.85 -5.48 7.62
C LEU A 14 14.39 -5.42 7.67
N ASN A 15 15.02 -4.44 7.01
CA ASN A 15 16.47 -4.25 7.06
C ASN A 15 16.89 -3.49 8.33
N THR A 16 16.07 -2.56 8.80
CA THR A 16 16.38 -1.72 9.98
C THR A 16 15.53 -2.02 11.21
N GLY A 17 14.45 -2.78 11.06
CA GLY A 17 13.45 -3.06 12.10
C GLY A 17 12.55 -1.87 12.44
N LYS A 18 12.68 -0.73 11.74
CA LYS A 18 11.92 0.48 12.04
C LYS A 18 10.50 0.39 11.51
N ARG A 19 9.57 0.94 12.28
CA ARG A 19 8.18 1.13 11.86
C ARG A 19 7.94 2.59 11.54
N GLU A 20 7.33 2.85 10.40
CA GLU A 20 6.95 4.19 9.99
C GLU A 20 5.63 4.19 9.25
N GLN A 21 4.95 5.33 9.29
CA GLN A 21 3.74 5.54 8.53
C GLN A 21 4.10 6.19 7.20
N VAL A 22 3.72 5.54 6.10
CA VAL A 22 3.89 6.06 4.74
C VAL A 22 2.54 6.44 4.18
N SER A 23 2.48 7.52 3.43
CA SER A 23 1.31 7.90 2.63
C SER A 23 1.74 8.04 1.19
N ASP A 24 1.05 7.35 0.29
CA ASP A 24 1.40 7.31 -1.11
C ASP A 24 0.16 7.12 -2.00
N THR A 25 0.33 7.18 -3.32
CA THR A 25 -0.72 6.97 -4.31
C THR A 25 -0.39 5.77 -5.19
N ALA A 26 -1.23 4.74 -5.13
CA ALA A 26 -1.14 3.60 -6.02
C ALA A 26 -1.84 3.92 -7.35
N HIS A 27 -1.12 3.74 -8.46
CA HIS A 27 -1.65 3.92 -9.81
C HIS A 27 -1.87 2.55 -10.49
N PHE A 28 -3.00 2.42 -11.17
CA PHE A 28 -3.41 1.18 -11.83
C PHE A 28 -3.78 1.48 -13.28
N ASP A 29 -3.30 0.64 -14.21
CA ASP A 29 -3.61 0.78 -15.63
C ASP A 29 -5.08 0.47 -15.95
N ASN A 30 -5.72 -0.34 -15.09
CA ASN A 30 -7.11 -0.77 -15.23
C ASN A 30 -7.98 -0.27 -14.07
N LEU A 31 -9.30 -0.32 -14.26
CA LEU A 31 -10.24 -0.11 -13.17
C LEU A 31 -10.12 -1.26 -12.17
N VAL A 32 -9.86 -0.92 -10.90
CA VAL A 32 -9.70 -1.92 -9.83
C VAL A 32 -10.60 -1.56 -8.66
N SER A 33 -11.06 -2.59 -7.93
CA SER A 33 -11.81 -2.36 -6.70
C SER A 33 -10.90 -1.89 -5.57
N LYS A 34 -11.47 -1.34 -4.50
CA LYS A 34 -10.69 -1.00 -3.29
C LYS A 34 -10.03 -2.24 -2.67
N ALA A 35 -10.68 -3.41 -2.74
CA ALA A 35 -10.15 -4.65 -2.17
C ALA A 35 -8.95 -5.17 -2.99
N ASP A 36 -9.05 -5.10 -4.32
CA ASP A 36 -7.96 -5.48 -5.21
C ASP A 36 -6.78 -4.51 -5.07
N ALA A 37 -7.06 -3.20 -4.99
CA ALA A 37 -6.05 -2.19 -4.75
C ALA A 37 -5.33 -2.42 -3.42
N TRP A 38 -6.07 -2.75 -2.34
CA TRP A 38 -5.48 -3.09 -1.05
C TRP A 38 -4.53 -4.29 -1.15
N THR A 39 -4.96 -5.34 -1.85
CA THR A 39 -4.15 -6.55 -2.06
C THR A 39 -2.88 -6.25 -2.85
N ALA A 40 -3.00 -5.47 -3.93
CA ALA A 40 -1.88 -5.07 -4.76
C ALA A 40 -0.86 -4.22 -3.99
N ILE A 41 -1.34 -3.22 -3.23
CA ILE A 41 -0.48 -2.37 -2.37
C ILE A 41 0.23 -3.23 -1.31
N SER A 42 -0.48 -4.16 -0.66
CA SER A 42 0.09 -5.04 0.36
C SER A 42 1.19 -5.96 -0.22
N ASN A 43 0.96 -6.51 -1.41
CA ASN A 43 1.95 -7.33 -2.11
C ASN A 43 3.18 -6.52 -2.49
N GLU A 44 2.99 -5.33 -3.07
CA GLU A 44 4.09 -4.44 -3.46
C GLU A 44 4.97 -4.05 -2.26
N LEU A 45 4.36 -3.63 -1.15
CA LEU A 45 5.07 -3.31 0.09
C LEU A 45 5.85 -4.51 0.64
N SER A 46 5.30 -5.72 0.52
CA SER A 46 5.99 -6.95 0.92
C SER A 46 7.20 -7.25 0.02
N LEU A 47 7.10 -7.05 -1.29
CA LEU A 47 8.20 -7.19 -2.25
C LEU A 47 9.34 -6.20 -1.97
N GLN A 48 9.01 -5.00 -1.50
CA GLN A 48 9.98 -3.98 -1.10
C GLN A 48 10.65 -4.26 0.26
N LYS A 49 10.43 -5.45 0.86
CA LYS A 49 10.87 -5.80 2.23
C LYS A 49 10.37 -4.82 3.30
N ARG A 50 9.22 -4.19 3.04
CA ARG A 50 8.57 -3.22 3.91
C ARG A 50 7.10 -3.61 4.11
N PRO A 51 6.81 -4.82 4.63
CA PRO A 51 5.45 -5.31 4.79
C PRO A 51 4.59 -4.25 5.48
N GLY A 52 3.52 -3.86 4.78
CA GLY A 52 2.56 -2.86 5.23
C GLY A 52 1.49 -3.49 6.11
N ALA A 53 1.34 -2.97 7.32
CA ALA A 53 0.20 -3.23 8.18
C ALA A 53 -0.76 -2.03 8.16
N GLN A 54 -2.03 -2.26 8.48
CA GLN A 54 -3.04 -1.19 8.63
C GLN A 54 -3.19 -0.29 7.39
N ILE A 55 -3.06 -0.87 6.19
CA ILE A 55 -3.21 -0.14 4.93
C ILE A 55 -4.64 0.40 4.84
N THR A 56 -4.78 1.72 4.80
CA THR A 56 -6.04 2.45 4.70
C THR A 56 -6.07 3.22 3.39
N ILE A 57 -7.06 2.95 2.54
CA ILE A 57 -7.27 3.66 1.28
C ILE A 57 -8.15 4.88 1.54
N THR A 58 -7.63 6.07 1.28
CA THR A 58 -8.25 7.35 1.67
C THR A 58 -9.11 7.97 0.57
N ASP A 59 -8.71 7.98 -0.71
CA ASP A 59 -9.59 8.30 -1.85
C ASP A 59 -8.95 8.06 -3.22
#